data_AF-A0ABD0MUA1-F1
#
_entry.id   AF-A0ABD0MUA1-F1
#
_cell.length_a   1.000
_cell.length_b   1.000
_cell.length_c   1.000
_cell.angle_alpha   90.00
_cell.angle_beta   90.00
_cell.angle_gamma   90.00
#
_symmetry.space_group_name_H-M   'P 1'
#
loop_
_entity.id
_entity.type
_entity.pdbx_description
1 polymer ?
#
loop_
_entity_poly.entity_id
_entity_poly.type
_entity_poly.pdbx_seq_one_letter_code
_entity_poly.pdbx_strand_id
1 'polypeptide(L)'
;RYDLSMPELSCEACQATWAAGVVDLNRSDYWPATLQFSTMYATDVFFSFEEMKMAAPGLSCQAFLRMLDQRTVRFGRTGKISTDSFQKSFFEWEAVRYEVDKICKEEHFICPACTPDMLAVSVDGNRKHYRFKNAARSEEQAIFEDIFIAKDEDVTRFVDYIHKTSKHVSGRGVCGGEWSAARETSQRSASKVDEEGLELAVKWSGAYQDGAGLTLGEEVEQCNAFLSRIAVTTKHMSKAGRTDMLTLMVMRWNQQKFNNLATALTRRYQKTTKALQSQLQNLESMKVELAVTESQLEDWVNDVKDWADATTTTTNDVDALANRIEVLVASVKRRSQRLYKDTDGNKGRARIRRKIREEKGILTSLVETYNRMVPNTETLCLETILSGETAWPWQLPHSDSVDLRTKRKAFDIIMSVRRLQEEQKILVAEMDHHWKYLSTRAETLRELSCLFASETLRSSLCGLSEEGLKGLQSIIHKKQRKIRDMRVQARDCYLQVLSGAENTNFLNKSSADDYDSDFEISDDEL
;
A
#
# COMPACT_ATOMS: atom_id res chain seq x y z
N ARG A 1 -4.51 33.19 26.12
CA ARG A 1 -5.59 34.06 25.75
C ARG A 1 -4.94 35.41 25.68
N TYR A 2 -4.34 35.68 24.53
CA TYR A 2 -4.26 37.05 24.11
C TYR A 2 -5.71 37.41 23.82
N ASP A 3 -6.28 38.36 24.54
CA ASP A 3 -7.54 38.97 24.09
C ASP A 3 -7.16 39.78 22.85
N LEU A 4 -7.14 39.09 21.71
CA LEU A 4 -6.84 39.69 20.42
C LEU A 4 -8.07 40.51 20.05
N SER A 5 -7.98 41.83 20.17
CA SER A 5 -8.79 42.70 19.34
C SER A 5 -8.35 42.46 17.90
N MET A 6 -9.30 42.17 17.01
CA MET A 6 -8.99 42.12 15.58
C MET A 6 -8.28 43.41 15.18
N PRO A 7 -7.15 43.32 14.45
CA PRO A 7 -6.41 44.51 14.06
C PRO A 7 -7.31 45.39 13.19
N GLU A 8 -7.29 46.69 13.46
CA GLU A 8 -7.80 47.69 12.53
C GLU A 8 -6.71 47.88 11.46
N LEU A 9 -7.06 47.56 10.22
CA LEU A 9 -6.17 47.71 9.08
C LEU A 9 -6.37 49.11 8.50
N SER A 10 -5.28 49.74 8.08
CA SER A 10 -5.29 51.05 7.43
C SER A 10 -4.58 50.99 6.08
N CYS A 11 -5.20 51.54 5.04
CA CYS A 11 -4.52 51.72 3.76
C CYS A 11 -3.48 52.84 3.89
N GLU A 12 -2.20 52.55 3.63
CA GLU A 12 -1.15 53.57 3.72
C GLU A 12 -1.36 54.74 2.72
N ALA A 13 -1.97 54.45 1.56
CA ALA A 13 -2.18 55.45 0.51
C ALA A 13 -3.39 56.36 0.75
N CYS A 14 -4.56 55.79 1.08
CA CYS A 14 -5.79 56.57 1.24
C CYS A 14 -6.25 56.75 2.69
N GLN A 15 -5.52 56.18 3.66
CA GLN A 15 -5.79 56.25 5.10
C GLN A 15 -7.16 55.68 5.52
N ALA A 16 -7.85 54.97 4.62
CA ALA A 16 -9.08 54.28 4.97
C ALA A 16 -8.79 53.17 5.98
N THR A 17 -9.61 53.09 7.04
CA THR A 17 -9.51 52.04 8.04
C THR A 17 -10.66 51.05 7.93
N TRP A 18 -10.39 49.78 8.19
CA TRP A 18 -11.41 48.73 8.28
C TRP A 18 -11.01 47.66 9.30
N ALA A 19 -12.00 46.96 9.84
CA ALA A 19 -11.75 45.81 10.71
C ALA A 19 -11.33 44.61 9.85
N ALA A 20 -10.24 43.93 10.22
CA ALA A 20 -9.80 42.73 9.52
C ALA A 20 -10.90 41.65 9.48
N GLY A 21 -11.17 41.12 8.29
CA GLY A 21 -12.08 40.00 8.05
C GLY A 21 -11.36 38.70 7.73
N VAL A 22 -12.11 37.63 7.45
CA VAL A 22 -11.55 36.30 7.09
C VAL A 22 -10.60 36.38 5.89
N VAL A 23 -10.90 37.24 4.91
CA VAL A 23 -10.06 37.43 3.72
C VAL A 23 -8.69 37.98 4.10
N ASP A 24 -8.64 38.98 4.98
CA ASP A 24 -7.39 39.59 5.44
C ASP A 24 -6.55 38.60 6.26
N LEU A 25 -7.22 37.78 7.09
CA LEU A 25 -6.56 36.73 7.85
C LEU A 25 -5.93 35.67 6.93
N ASN A 26 -6.68 35.19 5.95
CA ASN A 26 -6.20 34.19 5.00
C ASN A 26 -5.03 34.72 4.15
N ARG A 27 -5.05 36.01 3.75
CA ARG A 27 -3.92 36.66 3.07
C ARG A 27 -2.67 36.75 3.93
N SER A 28 -2.84 36.74 5.25
CA SER A 28 -1.75 36.85 6.22
C SER A 28 -1.35 35.48 6.80
N ASP A 29 -1.75 34.37 6.16
CA ASP A 29 -1.48 32.99 6.61
C ASP A 29 -2.06 32.66 7.99
N TYR A 30 -3.22 33.23 8.33
CA TYR A 30 -3.98 32.87 9.52
C TYR A 30 -5.34 32.26 9.17
N TRP A 31 -5.73 31.26 9.95
CA TRP A 31 -7.02 30.60 9.89
C TRP A 31 -7.81 30.82 11.18
N PRO A 32 -9.08 31.28 11.11
CA PRO A 32 -9.90 31.54 12.28
C PRO A 32 -10.42 30.24 12.89
N ALA A 33 -10.42 30.15 14.23
CA ALA A 33 -10.89 28.96 14.94
C ALA A 33 -12.27 29.07 15.56
N THR A 34 -12.83 30.29 15.55
CA THR A 34 -14.13 30.63 16.09
C THR A 34 -14.73 31.74 15.23
N LEU A 35 -16.06 31.80 15.12
CA LEU A 35 -16.78 32.83 14.36
C LEU A 35 -16.47 34.27 14.82
N GLN A 36 -16.09 34.45 16.09
CA GLN A 36 -15.75 35.74 16.69
C GLN A 36 -14.25 36.04 16.66
N PHE A 37 -13.44 35.24 15.94
CA PHE A 37 -11.98 35.38 15.84
C PHE A 37 -11.22 35.39 17.18
N SER A 38 -11.85 34.89 18.24
CA SER A 38 -11.25 34.80 19.59
C SER A 38 -10.02 33.88 19.66
N THR A 39 -9.87 32.99 18.69
CA THR A 39 -8.69 32.14 18.50
C THR A 39 -8.41 32.04 17.02
N MET A 40 -7.14 32.16 16.67
CA MET A 40 -6.63 32.03 15.31
C MET A 40 -5.39 31.14 15.34
N TYR A 41 -5.17 30.39 14.26
CA TYR A 41 -3.98 29.59 14.05
C TYR A 41 -3.24 30.12 12.83
N ALA A 42 -1.92 30.21 12.89
CA ALA A 42 -1.14 30.33 11.67
C ALA A 42 -1.29 29.02 10.88
N THR A 43 -1.41 29.10 9.55
CA THR A 43 -1.63 27.94 8.67
C THR A 43 -0.45 26.95 8.74
N ASP A 44 0.76 27.44 9.05
CA ASP A 44 1.96 26.64 9.31
C ASP A 44 1.79 25.61 10.45
N VAL A 45 0.94 25.90 11.43
CA VAL A 45 0.63 24.98 12.54
C VAL A 45 -0.13 23.77 12.01
N PHE A 46 -1.02 23.95 11.04
CA PHE A 46 -1.76 22.86 10.42
C PHE A 46 -0.85 21.99 9.55
N PHE A 47 0.03 22.60 8.75
CA PHE A 47 1.07 21.86 8.02
C PHE A 47 1.96 21.07 8.99
N SER A 48 2.42 21.69 10.08
CA SER A 48 3.23 21.02 11.11
C SER A 48 2.51 19.82 11.74
N PHE A 49 1.19 19.94 11.96
CA PHE A 49 0.39 18.85 12.49
C PHE A 49 0.26 17.69 11.48
N GLU A 50 -0.01 18.01 10.22
CA GLU A 50 -0.09 17.04 9.12
C GLU A 50 1.24 16.28 8.94
N GLU A 51 2.35 16.99 8.84
CA GLU A 51 3.68 16.41 8.67
C GLU A 51 4.08 15.54 9.86
N MET A 52 3.79 16.01 11.08
CA MET A 52 4.01 15.23 12.30
C MET A 52 3.16 13.95 12.30
N LYS A 53 1.92 14.01 11.81
CA LYS A 53 1.07 12.83 11.67
C LYS A 53 1.62 11.84 10.63
N MET A 54 2.17 12.33 9.52
CA MET A 54 2.82 11.48 8.52
C MET A 54 4.09 10.82 9.06
N ALA A 55 4.92 11.57 9.80
CA ALA A 55 6.16 11.07 10.39
C ALA A 55 5.92 10.15 11.60
N ALA A 56 4.94 10.48 12.44
CA ALA A 56 4.58 9.75 13.66
C ALA A 56 3.05 9.50 13.73
N PRO A 57 2.52 8.54 12.96
CA PRO A 57 1.07 8.26 12.86
C PRO A 57 0.36 7.99 14.19
N GLY A 58 1.09 7.44 15.18
CA GLY A 58 0.56 7.15 16.50
C GLY A 58 0.47 8.35 17.45
N LEU A 59 0.95 9.53 17.03
CA LEU A 59 0.94 10.73 17.85
C LEU A 59 -0.48 11.31 17.94
N SER A 60 -0.99 11.52 19.15
CA SER A 60 -2.34 12.06 19.32
C SER A 60 -2.38 13.57 19.10
N CYS A 61 -3.53 14.10 18.63
CA CYS A 61 -3.75 15.55 18.53
C CYS A 61 -3.47 16.25 19.87
N GLN A 62 -3.91 15.65 20.98
CA GLN A 62 -3.68 16.18 22.32
C GLN A 62 -2.19 16.22 22.72
N ALA A 63 -1.35 15.30 22.21
CA ALA A 63 0.09 15.35 22.44
C ALA A 63 0.72 16.52 21.65
N PHE A 64 0.35 16.69 20.38
CA PHE A 64 0.77 17.83 19.56
C PHE A 64 0.38 19.16 20.21
N LEU A 65 -0.88 19.29 20.66
CA LEU A 65 -1.37 20.50 21.30
C LEU A 65 -0.72 20.78 22.64
N ARG A 66 -0.36 19.76 23.43
CA ARG A 66 0.40 19.97 24.68
C ARG A 66 1.80 20.50 24.41
N MET A 67 2.47 20.01 23.36
CA MET A 67 3.76 20.56 22.92
C MET A 67 3.59 22.01 22.45
N LEU A 68 2.58 22.28 21.62
CA LEU A 68 2.31 23.63 21.11
C LEU A 68 1.94 24.61 22.24
N ASP A 69 1.16 24.16 23.22
CA ASP A 69 0.83 24.91 24.43
C ASP A 69 2.11 25.34 25.16
N GLN A 70 3.01 24.39 25.45
CA GLN A 70 4.28 24.68 26.14
C GLN A 70 5.18 25.63 25.34
N ARG A 71 5.24 25.46 24.02
CA ARG A 71 6.01 26.32 23.13
C ARG A 71 5.47 27.75 23.14
N THR A 72 4.17 27.92 22.97
CA THR A 72 3.52 29.24 22.89
C THR A 72 3.53 30.00 24.22
N VAL A 73 3.56 29.30 25.36
CA VAL A 73 3.78 29.94 26.68
C VAL A 73 5.13 30.64 26.76
N ARG A 74 6.19 30.10 26.11
CA ARG A 74 7.50 30.78 26.04
C ARG A 74 7.44 32.12 25.30
N PHE A 75 6.44 32.28 24.44
CA PHE A 75 6.18 33.50 23.69
C PHE A 75 5.05 34.34 24.32
N GLY A 76 4.74 34.13 25.60
CA GLY A 76 3.80 34.95 26.38
C GLY A 76 2.33 34.54 26.29
N ARG A 77 1.96 33.50 25.52
CA ARG A 77 0.55 33.07 25.40
C ARG A 77 0.06 32.47 26.71
N THR A 78 -1.09 32.94 27.19
CA THR A 78 -1.78 32.37 28.37
C THR A 78 -2.84 31.31 27.97
N GLY A 79 -3.46 30.62 28.92
CA GLY A 79 -4.58 29.69 28.66
C GLY A 79 -4.22 28.42 27.87
N LYS A 80 -5.20 27.54 27.65
CA LYS A 80 -5.02 26.26 26.94
C LYS A 80 -5.58 26.30 25.52
N ILE A 81 -4.93 25.63 24.57
CA ILE A 81 -5.49 25.42 23.24
C ILE A 81 -6.62 24.38 23.34
N SER A 82 -7.80 24.73 22.86
CA SER A 82 -8.94 23.80 22.81
C SER A 82 -8.71 22.75 21.72
N THR A 83 -8.74 21.47 22.11
CA THR A 83 -8.58 20.35 21.15
C THR A 83 -9.71 20.31 20.14
N ASP A 84 -10.95 20.53 20.57
CA ASP A 84 -12.12 20.53 19.69
C ASP A 84 -12.03 21.66 18.65
N SER A 85 -11.74 22.89 19.09
CA SER A 85 -11.59 24.04 18.21
C SER A 85 -10.45 23.84 17.21
N PHE A 86 -9.27 23.38 17.65
CA PHE A 86 -8.17 23.09 16.74
C PHE A 86 -8.54 22.03 15.69
N GLN A 87 -9.17 20.93 16.11
CA GLN A 87 -9.53 19.85 15.19
C GLN A 87 -10.56 20.29 14.16
N LYS A 88 -11.59 21.04 14.57
CA LYS A 88 -12.59 21.59 13.64
C LYS A 88 -11.95 22.53 12.63
N SER A 89 -11.14 23.48 13.09
CA SER A 89 -10.43 24.41 12.21
C SER A 89 -9.46 23.71 11.25
N PHE A 90 -8.74 22.69 11.73
CA PHE A 90 -7.87 21.89 10.89
C PHE A 90 -8.66 21.18 9.79
N PHE A 91 -9.79 20.56 10.13
CA PHE A 91 -10.64 19.89 9.15
C PHE A 91 -11.31 20.86 8.17
N GLU A 92 -11.78 22.02 8.61
CA GLU A 92 -12.31 23.07 7.75
C GLU A 92 -11.26 23.57 6.75
N TRP A 93 -10.04 23.81 7.23
CA TRP A 93 -8.91 24.20 6.39
C TRP A 93 -8.58 23.11 5.36
N GLU A 94 -8.59 21.84 5.76
CA GLU A 94 -8.40 20.70 4.86
C GLU A 94 -9.55 20.53 3.84
N ALA A 95 -10.79 20.82 4.24
CA ALA A 95 -11.94 20.80 3.34
C ALA A 95 -11.74 21.80 2.19
N VAL A 96 -11.28 23.02 2.50
CA VAL A 96 -11.01 24.03 1.47
C VAL A 96 -9.89 23.59 0.54
N ARG A 97 -8.80 23.03 1.08
CA ARG A 97 -7.71 22.48 0.25
C ARG A 97 -8.21 21.37 -0.67
N TYR A 98 -9.07 20.51 -0.17
CA TYR A 98 -9.66 19.42 -0.95
C TYR A 98 -10.58 19.93 -2.07
N GLU A 99 -11.41 20.95 -1.82
CA GLU A 99 -12.23 21.56 -2.87
C GLU A 99 -11.37 22.20 -3.96
N VAL A 100 -10.25 22.85 -3.59
CA VAL A 100 -9.26 23.35 -4.57
C VAL A 100 -8.66 22.20 -5.39
N ASP A 101 -8.28 21.10 -4.74
CA ASP A 101 -7.76 19.91 -5.40
C ASP A 101 -8.78 19.31 -6.39
N LYS A 102 -10.07 19.30 -6.02
CA LYS A 102 -11.19 18.86 -6.88
C LYS A 102 -11.38 19.77 -8.09
N ILE A 103 -11.33 21.09 -7.92
CA ILE A 103 -11.33 22.05 -9.06
C ILE A 103 -10.13 21.78 -9.96
N CYS A 104 -8.97 21.48 -9.37
CA CYS A 104 -7.77 21.11 -10.10
C CYS A 104 -7.82 19.68 -10.67
N LYS A 105 -8.92 18.92 -10.53
CA LYS A 105 -9.06 17.53 -10.96
C LYS A 105 -7.97 16.59 -10.40
N GLU A 106 -7.63 16.71 -9.13
CA GLU A 106 -6.74 15.76 -8.45
C GLU A 106 -7.45 14.44 -8.15
N GLU A 107 -6.73 13.33 -8.31
CA GLU A 107 -7.26 11.97 -8.11
C GLU A 107 -6.44 11.23 -7.05
N HIS A 108 -6.74 11.45 -5.77
CA HIS A 108 -5.91 10.99 -4.64
C HIS A 108 -5.85 9.46 -4.44
N PHE A 109 -6.77 8.71 -5.03
CA PHE A 109 -6.90 7.25 -4.85
C PHE A 109 -6.68 6.45 -6.13
N ILE A 110 -6.24 7.11 -7.21
CA ILE A 110 -5.81 6.44 -8.44
C ILE A 110 -4.29 6.27 -8.40
N CYS A 111 -3.83 5.04 -8.67
CA CYS A 111 -2.40 4.73 -8.75
C CYS A 111 -1.91 4.92 -10.19
N PRO A 112 -1.00 5.88 -10.47
CA PRO A 112 -0.52 6.15 -11.82
C PRO A 112 0.22 4.99 -12.50
N ALA A 113 0.80 4.08 -11.72
CA ALA A 113 1.50 2.91 -12.25
C ALA A 113 0.55 1.75 -12.61
N CYS A 114 -0.66 1.73 -12.02
CA CYS A 114 -1.55 0.57 -12.06
C CYS A 114 -2.91 0.87 -12.72
N THR A 115 -2.98 1.94 -13.49
CA THR A 115 -4.17 2.42 -14.20
C THR A 115 -3.74 2.65 -15.66
N PRO A 116 -4.54 2.24 -16.66
CA PRO A 116 -5.91 1.74 -16.55
C PRO A 116 -6.01 0.28 -16.06
N ASP A 117 -5.06 -0.56 -16.43
CA ASP A 117 -5.15 -2.00 -16.20
C ASP A 117 -4.36 -2.42 -14.95
N MET A 118 -5.07 -3.07 -14.03
CA MET A 118 -4.49 -3.58 -12.80
C MET A 118 -3.73 -4.89 -13.09
N LEU A 119 -2.41 -4.84 -12.98
CA LEU A 119 -1.55 -5.96 -13.35
C LEU A 119 -1.47 -7.06 -12.28
N ALA A 120 -1.75 -6.74 -11.00
CA ALA A 120 -1.80 -7.71 -9.89
C ALA A 120 -2.59 -7.16 -8.68
N VAL A 121 -3.15 -8.04 -7.83
CA VAL A 121 -3.98 -7.68 -6.66
C VAL A 121 -3.66 -8.54 -5.43
N SER A 122 -3.54 -7.91 -4.26
CA SER A 122 -3.66 -8.55 -2.95
C SER A 122 -4.83 -8.00 -2.18
N VAL A 123 -5.42 -8.83 -1.34
CA VAL A 123 -6.43 -8.40 -0.38
C VAL A 123 -6.02 -8.91 0.99
N ASP A 124 -6.05 -8.02 1.99
CA ASP A 124 -5.87 -8.39 3.39
C ASP A 124 -6.81 -7.57 4.30
N GLY A 125 -7.16 -8.18 5.43
CA GLY A 125 -8.05 -7.60 6.43
C GLY A 125 -7.31 -7.00 7.61
N ASN A 126 -7.48 -5.70 7.86
CA ASN A 126 -6.95 -5.05 9.05
C ASN A 126 -7.98 -4.87 10.16
N ARG A 127 -7.98 -5.83 11.10
CA ARG A 127 -8.82 -5.82 12.31
C ARG A 127 -8.39 -4.84 13.42
N LYS A 128 -7.36 -4.01 13.18
CA LYS A 128 -6.92 -2.99 14.16
C LYS A 128 -7.58 -1.63 13.93
N HIS A 129 -8.46 -1.54 12.94
CA HIS A 129 -9.29 -0.37 12.66
C HIS A 129 -10.60 -0.37 13.45
N TYR A 130 -10.56 -0.72 14.74
CA TYR A 130 -11.79 -0.75 15.52
C TYR A 130 -12.21 0.65 16.01
N ARG A 131 -13.51 0.84 16.18
CA ARG A 131 -14.11 2.01 16.83
C ARG A 131 -14.92 1.54 18.05
N PHE A 132 -14.80 2.19 19.20
CA PHE A 132 -15.61 1.80 20.37
C PHE A 132 -16.97 2.49 20.36
N LYS A 133 -18.01 1.78 20.86
CA LYS A 133 -19.39 2.29 20.95
C LYS A 133 -19.57 3.53 21.84
N ASN A 134 -18.57 3.86 22.66
CA ASN A 134 -18.62 5.00 23.58
C ASN A 134 -18.25 6.35 22.91
N ALA A 135 -17.90 6.37 21.62
CA ALA A 135 -17.75 7.62 20.89
C ALA A 135 -19.14 8.21 20.65
N ALA A 136 -19.35 9.46 21.09
CA ALA A 136 -20.62 10.17 20.93
C ALA A 136 -21.11 10.05 19.47
N ARG A 137 -22.36 9.62 19.30
CA ARG A 137 -23.05 9.64 18.01
C ARG A 137 -23.32 11.11 17.67
N SER A 138 -22.35 11.76 17.05
CA SER A 138 -22.55 13.05 16.40
C SER A 138 -23.35 12.82 15.12
N GLU A 139 -24.32 13.69 14.83
CA GLU A 139 -25.05 13.73 13.55
C GLU A 139 -24.23 14.45 12.45
N GLU A 140 -23.04 14.96 12.79
CA GLU A 140 -22.13 15.56 11.82
C GLU A 140 -21.77 14.56 10.71
N GLN A 141 -21.78 15.05 9.47
CA GLN A 141 -21.34 14.32 8.29
C GLN A 141 -19.83 14.48 8.09
N ALA A 142 -19.21 13.44 7.56
CA ALA A 142 -17.79 13.49 7.18
C ALA A 142 -17.60 14.41 5.98
N ILE A 143 -16.57 15.25 6.00
CA ILE A 143 -16.20 16.15 4.90
C ILE A 143 -15.88 15.36 3.63
N PHE A 144 -15.13 14.27 3.77
CA PHE A 144 -14.69 13.45 2.64
C PHE A 144 -15.67 12.31 2.32
N GLU A 145 -16.81 12.23 3.02
CA GLU A 145 -17.86 11.24 2.84
C GLU A 145 -17.33 9.82 2.54
N ASP A 146 -17.48 9.37 1.29
CA ASP A 146 -17.24 8.03 0.78
C ASP A 146 -16.00 7.90 -0.12
N ILE A 147 -15.16 8.93 -0.17
CA ILE A 147 -13.97 8.96 -1.03
C ILE A 147 -13.01 7.81 -0.70
N PHE A 148 -12.91 7.44 0.57
CA PHE A 148 -12.06 6.33 1.02
C PHE A 148 -12.81 5.26 1.82
N ILE A 149 -13.71 5.65 2.72
CA ILE A 149 -14.51 4.73 3.54
C ILE A 149 -15.94 4.74 3.01
N ALA A 150 -16.42 3.61 2.49
CA ALA A 150 -17.78 3.50 1.97
C ALA A 150 -18.86 3.83 3.00
N LYS A 151 -20.01 4.34 2.53
CA LYS A 151 -21.17 4.68 3.37
C LYS A 151 -21.76 3.42 4.02
N ASP A 152 -22.28 3.55 5.24
CA ASP A 152 -22.88 2.43 5.97
C ASP A 152 -24.02 1.77 5.19
N GLU A 153 -24.81 2.57 4.46
CA GLU A 153 -25.92 2.10 3.66
C GLU A 153 -25.43 1.21 2.49
N ASP A 154 -24.31 1.57 1.88
CA ASP A 154 -23.72 0.80 0.77
C ASP A 154 -23.04 -0.47 1.28
N VAL A 155 -22.35 -0.39 2.41
CA VAL A 155 -21.80 -1.57 3.10
C VAL A 155 -22.92 -2.53 3.48
N THR A 156 -24.01 -2.04 4.07
CA THR A 156 -25.18 -2.85 4.45
C THR A 156 -25.79 -3.51 3.22
N ARG A 157 -25.99 -2.75 2.13
CA ARG A 157 -26.53 -3.28 0.87
C ARG A 157 -25.63 -4.37 0.27
N PHE A 158 -24.32 -4.18 0.31
CA PHE A 158 -23.35 -5.18 -0.14
C PHE A 158 -23.37 -6.44 0.73
N VAL A 159 -23.39 -6.29 2.05
CA VAL A 159 -23.49 -7.40 3.00
C VAL A 159 -24.78 -8.18 2.78
N ASP A 160 -25.92 -7.51 2.60
CA ASP A 160 -27.21 -8.14 2.28
C ASP A 160 -27.17 -8.89 0.94
N TYR A 161 -26.50 -8.33 -0.07
CA TYR A 161 -26.28 -9.00 -1.34
C TYR A 161 -25.47 -10.29 -1.15
N ILE A 162 -24.34 -10.24 -0.43
CA ILE A 162 -23.50 -11.41 -0.15
C ILE A 162 -24.29 -12.46 0.64
N HIS A 163 -25.05 -12.06 1.67
CA HIS A 163 -25.88 -12.97 2.45
C HIS A 163 -26.96 -13.66 1.62
N LYS A 164 -27.52 -12.98 0.61
CA LYS A 164 -28.49 -13.57 -0.32
C LYS A 164 -27.84 -14.53 -1.32
N THR A 165 -26.63 -14.23 -1.78
CA THR A 165 -25.96 -14.98 -2.84
C THR A 165 -25.08 -16.12 -2.33
N SER A 166 -24.66 -16.09 -1.06
CA SER A 166 -23.80 -17.11 -0.46
C SER A 166 -24.51 -17.91 0.64
N LYS A 167 -24.36 -19.24 0.59
CA LYS A 167 -24.84 -20.13 1.67
C LYS A 167 -23.88 -20.02 2.85
N HIS A 168 -24.25 -19.27 3.88
CA HIS A 168 -23.49 -19.23 5.13
C HIS A 168 -23.48 -20.62 5.79
N VAL A 169 -22.33 -21.29 5.79
CA VAL A 169 -22.14 -22.54 6.51
C VAL A 169 -21.57 -22.22 7.89
N SER A 170 -22.28 -22.56 8.95
CA SER A 170 -21.76 -22.44 10.31
C SER A 170 -20.64 -23.47 10.54
N GLY A 171 -19.46 -23.01 10.97
CA GLY A 171 -18.31 -23.87 11.28
C GLY A 171 -17.06 -23.60 10.45
N ARG A 172 -16.22 -24.62 10.21
CA ARG A 172 -15.09 -24.56 9.26
C ARG A 172 -15.65 -24.50 7.84
N GLY A 173 -16.09 -23.31 7.43
CA GLY A 173 -16.54 -23.08 6.06
C GLY A 173 -15.39 -23.24 5.06
N VAL A 174 -15.74 -23.49 3.81
CA VAL A 174 -14.81 -23.45 2.69
C VAL A 174 -15.19 -22.24 1.85
N CYS A 175 -14.30 -21.26 1.73
CA CYS A 175 -14.45 -20.09 0.87
C CYS A 175 -14.07 -20.47 -0.57
N GLY A 176 -14.94 -20.17 -1.53
CA GLY A 176 -14.68 -20.44 -2.95
C GLY A 176 -14.49 -21.92 -3.32
N GLY A 177 -14.92 -22.87 -2.47
CA GLY A 177 -14.81 -24.31 -2.72
C GLY A 177 -13.46 -24.95 -2.41
N GLU A 178 -12.38 -24.15 -2.33
CA GLU A 178 -11.00 -24.66 -2.18
C GLU A 178 -10.27 -24.15 -0.93
N TRP A 179 -10.71 -23.02 -0.36
CA TRP A 179 -9.99 -22.36 0.73
C TRP A 179 -10.68 -22.58 2.07
N SER A 180 -9.95 -23.04 3.09
CA SER A 180 -10.52 -23.08 4.44
C SER A 180 -10.82 -21.66 4.93
N ALA A 181 -12.09 -21.36 5.25
CA ALA A 181 -12.48 -20.09 5.81
C ALA A 181 -11.71 -19.82 7.12
N ALA A 182 -11.21 -18.59 7.26
CA ALA A 182 -10.52 -18.18 8.47
C ALA A 182 -11.45 -18.33 9.68
N ARG A 183 -10.95 -18.94 10.76
CA ARG A 183 -11.71 -19.03 12.02
C ARG A 183 -11.99 -17.62 12.54
N GLU A 184 -13.25 -17.34 12.80
CA GLU A 184 -13.64 -16.21 13.63
C GLU A 184 -13.00 -16.39 15.02
N THR A 185 -12.03 -15.53 15.31
CA THR A 185 -11.13 -15.63 16.46
C THR A 185 -11.40 -14.55 17.50
N SER A 186 -12.30 -13.60 17.21
CA SER A 186 -12.79 -12.61 18.16
C SER A 186 -13.84 -13.26 19.07
N GLN A 187 -13.45 -13.61 20.29
CA GLN A 187 -14.44 -13.83 21.35
C GLN A 187 -15.11 -12.50 21.70
N ARG A 188 -16.34 -12.28 21.22
CA ARG A 188 -17.35 -11.33 21.74
C ARG A 188 -16.79 -10.01 22.32
N SER A 189 -15.99 -9.27 21.56
CA SER A 189 -15.76 -7.82 21.80
C SER A 189 -16.86 -6.95 21.21
N ALA A 190 -17.76 -7.53 20.40
CA ALA A 190 -18.86 -6.86 19.70
C ALA A 190 -19.79 -6.04 20.61
N SER A 191 -19.86 -6.31 21.92
CA SER A 191 -20.66 -5.49 22.84
C SER A 191 -20.10 -4.07 23.03
N LYS A 192 -18.78 -3.88 22.84
CA LYS A 192 -18.09 -2.59 23.07
C LYS A 192 -17.58 -1.91 21.80
N VAL A 193 -17.65 -2.58 20.66
CA VAL A 193 -17.05 -2.15 19.38
C VAL A 193 -18.15 -1.88 18.35
N ASP A 194 -18.06 -0.75 17.66
CA ASP A 194 -18.98 -0.32 16.60
C ASP A 194 -18.47 -0.75 15.20
N GLU A 195 -17.15 -0.78 15.01
CA GLU A 195 -16.48 -1.24 13.79
C GLU A 195 -15.36 -2.23 14.20
N GLU A 196 -15.28 -3.42 13.61
CA GLU A 196 -14.31 -4.46 14.02
C GLU A 196 -13.03 -4.52 13.14
N GLY A 197 -13.04 -3.90 11.97
CA GLY A 197 -11.90 -3.86 11.05
C GLY A 197 -12.23 -3.27 9.70
N LEU A 198 -11.20 -2.95 8.92
CA LEU A 198 -11.32 -2.56 7.51
C LEU A 198 -10.53 -3.56 6.66
N GLU A 199 -11.15 -4.04 5.58
CA GLU A 199 -10.44 -4.83 4.58
C GLU A 199 -9.88 -3.89 3.52
N LEU A 200 -8.60 -4.08 3.20
CA LEU A 200 -7.90 -3.24 2.24
C LEU A 200 -7.40 -4.13 1.11
N ALA A 201 -7.86 -3.81 -0.08
CA ALA A 201 -7.23 -4.29 -1.29
C ALA A 201 -6.05 -3.37 -1.61
N VAL A 202 -4.85 -3.93 -1.66
CA VAL A 202 -3.69 -3.23 -2.21
C VAL A 202 -3.36 -3.93 -3.50
N LYS A 203 -3.11 -3.15 -4.55
CA LYS A 203 -2.59 -3.71 -5.80
C LYS A 203 -1.29 -4.48 -5.46
N TRP A 204 -1.05 -5.61 -6.13
CA TRP A 204 0.07 -6.57 -5.99
C TRP A 204 -0.11 -7.82 -5.10
N SER A 205 -0.22 -9.05 -5.64
CA SER A 205 0.14 -10.31 -4.94
C SER A 205 0.09 -11.58 -5.79
N GLY A 206 0.93 -12.57 -5.41
CA GLY A 206 0.71 -14.01 -5.61
C GLY A 206 2.02 -14.80 -5.77
N ALA A 207 2.80 -15.05 -4.71
CA ALA A 207 4.22 -15.45 -4.77
C ALA A 207 4.65 -16.69 -5.62
N TYR A 208 3.76 -17.43 -6.28
CA TYR A 208 4.08 -18.44 -7.28
C TYR A 208 3.04 -18.55 -8.41
N GLN A 209 2.20 -17.53 -8.57
CA GLN A 209 1.17 -17.48 -9.59
C GLN A 209 1.66 -16.65 -10.78
N ASP A 210 1.34 -17.13 -11.99
CA ASP A 210 1.48 -16.34 -13.21
C ASP A 210 0.76 -15.00 -13.06
N GLY A 211 1.44 -13.90 -13.34
CA GLY A 211 0.93 -12.53 -13.18
C GLY A 211 1.28 -11.84 -11.86
N ALA A 212 1.91 -12.51 -10.89
CA ALA A 212 2.22 -11.92 -9.59
C ALA A 212 3.57 -11.19 -9.47
N GLY A 213 4.48 -11.37 -10.42
CA GLY A 213 5.85 -10.86 -10.36
C GLY A 213 6.59 -11.30 -9.08
N LEU A 214 7.24 -10.34 -8.41
CA LEU A 214 7.94 -10.55 -7.13
C LEU A 214 7.10 -10.24 -5.88
N THR A 215 5.80 -10.01 -6.01
CA THR A 215 5.04 -9.45 -4.89
C THR A 215 4.70 -10.49 -3.83
N LEU A 216 5.03 -10.19 -2.57
CA LEU A 216 4.87 -11.07 -1.42
C LEU A 216 3.70 -10.67 -0.48
N GLY A 217 3.07 -9.50 -0.69
CA GLY A 217 2.00 -8.99 0.16
C GLY A 217 2.46 -8.22 1.41
N GLU A 218 3.78 -8.02 1.58
CA GLU A 218 4.35 -7.22 2.66
C GLU A 218 3.92 -5.74 2.57
N GLU A 219 3.67 -5.27 1.35
CA GLU A 219 3.18 -3.92 1.04
C GLU A 219 1.83 -3.66 1.72
N VAL A 220 0.98 -4.69 1.80
CA VAL A 220 -0.30 -4.62 2.51
C VAL A 220 -0.07 -4.51 4.00
N GLU A 221 0.88 -5.26 4.56
CA GLU A 221 1.23 -5.16 5.99
C GLU A 221 1.77 -3.76 6.35
N GLN A 222 2.52 -3.11 5.46
CA GLN A 222 3.00 -1.74 5.66
C GLN A 222 1.85 -0.71 5.69
N CYS A 223 0.91 -0.81 4.73
CA CYS A 223 -0.31 0.00 4.72
C CYS A 223 -1.11 -0.23 6.01
N ASN A 224 -1.30 -1.49 6.39
CA ASN A 224 -1.98 -1.87 7.62
C ASN A 224 -1.28 -1.30 8.86
N ALA A 225 0.04 -1.34 8.92
CA ALA A 225 0.81 -0.80 10.03
C ALA A 225 0.68 0.73 10.14
N PHE A 226 0.74 1.45 9.02
CA PHE A 226 0.52 2.90 8.98
C PHE A 226 -0.90 3.25 9.47
N LEU A 227 -1.91 2.67 8.84
CA LEU A 227 -3.30 2.96 9.11
C LEU A 227 -3.70 2.57 10.54
N SER A 228 -3.22 1.43 11.05
CA SER A 228 -3.48 1.01 12.44
C SER A 228 -3.01 2.05 13.46
N ARG A 229 -1.86 2.69 13.20
CA ARG A 229 -1.32 3.72 14.09
C ARG A 229 -2.17 4.98 14.06
N ILE A 230 -2.64 5.42 12.88
CA ILE A 230 -3.59 6.52 12.77
C ILE A 230 -4.89 6.19 13.52
N ALA A 231 -5.46 5.00 13.30
CA ALA A 231 -6.74 4.58 13.87
C ALA A 231 -6.75 4.56 15.40
N VAL A 232 -5.62 4.25 16.05
CA VAL A 232 -5.49 4.33 17.51
C VAL A 232 -5.67 5.76 18.01
N THR A 233 -5.28 6.76 17.22
CA THR A 233 -5.41 8.19 17.57
C THR A 233 -6.81 8.75 17.32
N THR A 234 -7.66 8.05 16.56
CA THR A 234 -9.03 8.47 16.24
C THR A 234 -10.09 7.82 17.12
N LYS A 235 -9.67 7.02 18.12
CA LYS A 235 -10.53 6.28 19.06
C LYS A 235 -11.64 7.13 19.71
N HIS A 236 -11.34 8.39 20.01
CA HIS A 236 -12.20 9.31 20.74
C HIS A 236 -12.83 10.39 19.84
N MET A 237 -12.62 10.30 18.52
CA MET A 237 -13.25 11.21 17.56
C MET A 237 -14.71 10.81 17.32
N SER A 238 -15.51 11.74 16.81
CA SER A 238 -16.81 11.43 16.20
C SER A 238 -16.62 10.48 15.02
N LYS A 239 -17.71 9.87 14.55
CA LYS A 239 -17.68 9.02 13.35
C LYS A 239 -17.17 9.80 12.14
N ALA A 240 -17.72 10.99 11.91
CA ALA A 240 -17.26 11.90 10.86
C ALA A 240 -15.78 12.25 10.97
N GLY A 241 -15.33 12.74 12.13
CA GLY A 241 -13.93 13.12 12.32
C GLY A 241 -12.95 11.95 12.20
N ARG A 242 -13.38 10.71 12.53
CA ARG A 242 -12.60 9.50 12.29
C ARG A 242 -12.46 9.21 10.79
N THR A 243 -13.58 9.24 10.06
CA THR A 243 -13.57 9.08 8.60
C THR A 243 -12.67 10.12 7.98
N ASP A 244 -12.82 11.39 8.37
CA ASP A 244 -12.05 12.47 7.77
C ASP A 244 -10.55 12.35 8.04
N MET A 245 -10.17 12.05 9.29
CA MET A 245 -8.77 11.84 9.64
C MET A 245 -8.18 10.63 8.90
N LEU A 246 -8.90 9.52 8.76
CA LEU A 246 -8.39 8.34 8.05
C LEU A 246 -8.24 8.64 6.56
N THR A 247 -9.25 9.22 5.92
CA THR A 247 -9.23 9.59 4.50
C THR A 247 -8.08 10.55 4.20
N LEU A 248 -7.95 11.63 4.98
CA LEU A 248 -6.88 12.61 4.83
C LEU A 248 -5.49 11.97 4.93
N MET A 249 -5.27 11.13 5.94
CA MET A 249 -3.96 10.48 6.13
C MET A 249 -3.63 9.51 5.00
N VAL A 250 -4.62 8.85 4.40
CA VAL A 250 -4.41 8.01 3.21
C VAL A 250 -4.13 8.86 1.98
N MET A 251 -4.83 9.98 1.78
CA MET A 251 -4.53 10.92 0.69
C MET A 251 -3.07 11.38 0.76
N ARG A 252 -2.58 11.75 1.95
CA ARG A 252 -1.19 12.18 2.15
C ARG A 252 -0.18 11.04 1.95
N TRP A 253 -0.50 9.84 2.42
CA TRP A 253 0.32 8.66 2.16
C TRP A 253 0.43 8.35 0.67
N ASN A 254 -0.68 8.44 -0.07
CA ASN A 254 -0.70 8.26 -1.52
C ASN A 254 0.07 9.37 -2.24
N GLN A 255 -0.06 10.61 -1.79
CA GLN A 255 0.74 11.73 -2.32
C GLN A 255 2.23 11.51 -2.13
N GLN A 256 2.66 11.01 -0.97
CA GLN A 256 4.06 10.68 -0.70
C GLN A 256 4.55 9.54 -1.61
N LYS A 257 3.72 8.51 -1.83
CA LYS A 257 4.03 7.44 -2.78
C LYS A 257 4.17 7.96 -4.20
N PHE A 258 3.23 8.80 -4.64
CA PHE A 258 3.26 9.42 -5.96
C PHE A 258 4.52 10.25 -6.19
N ASN A 259 4.87 11.14 -5.24
CA ASN A 259 6.08 11.97 -5.34
C ASN A 259 7.37 11.12 -5.46
N ASN A 260 7.38 9.90 -4.92
CA ASN A 260 8.55 9.01 -4.94
C ASN A 260 8.45 7.90 -6.01
N LEU A 261 7.39 7.88 -6.82
CA LEU A 261 7.03 6.72 -7.64
C LEU A 261 8.10 6.40 -8.68
N ALA A 262 8.62 7.41 -9.39
CA ALA A 262 9.67 7.22 -10.38
C ALA A 262 10.93 6.57 -9.76
N THR A 263 11.38 7.11 -8.63
CA THR A 263 12.54 6.57 -7.90
C THR A 263 12.28 5.15 -7.39
N ALA A 264 11.07 4.87 -6.88
CA ALA A 264 10.71 3.55 -6.39
C ALA A 264 10.68 2.50 -7.50
N LEU A 265 10.07 2.80 -8.65
CA LEU A 265 10.02 1.93 -9.81
C LEU A 265 11.43 1.65 -10.37
N THR A 266 12.26 2.68 -10.54
CA THR A 266 13.65 2.55 -11.00
C THR A 266 14.47 1.67 -10.06
N ARG A 267 14.37 1.88 -8.73
CA ARG A 267 15.08 1.05 -7.74
C ARG A 267 14.60 -0.40 -7.75
N ARG A 268 13.28 -0.64 -7.86
CA ARG A 268 12.72 -1.99 -8.01
C ARG A 268 13.28 -2.66 -9.25
N TYR A 269 13.27 -1.98 -10.40
CA TYR A 269 13.83 -2.50 -11.64
C TYR A 269 15.30 -2.90 -11.52
N GLN A 270 16.15 -2.02 -10.97
CA GLN A 270 17.57 -2.33 -10.75
C GLN A 270 17.78 -3.56 -9.85
N LYS A 271 16.99 -3.68 -8.77
CA LYS A 271 17.05 -4.84 -7.87
C LYS A 271 16.62 -6.11 -8.58
N THR A 272 15.51 -6.06 -9.32
CA THR A 272 14.97 -7.17 -10.12
C THR A 272 15.99 -7.62 -11.17
N THR A 273 16.60 -6.70 -11.92
CA THR A 273 17.62 -7.03 -12.93
C THR A 273 18.85 -7.70 -12.32
N LYS A 274 19.36 -7.18 -11.19
CA LYS A 274 20.50 -7.79 -10.50
C LYS A 274 20.16 -9.20 -9.97
N ALA A 275 18.98 -9.36 -9.38
CA ALA A 275 18.51 -10.66 -8.91
C ALA A 275 18.31 -11.65 -10.07
N LEU A 276 17.77 -11.19 -11.20
CA LEU A 276 17.59 -12.00 -12.41
C LEU A 276 18.93 -12.50 -12.95
N GLN A 277 19.93 -11.63 -13.08
CA GLN A 277 21.27 -12.00 -13.51
C GLN A 277 21.88 -13.07 -12.60
N SER A 278 21.76 -12.90 -11.28
CA SER A 278 22.25 -13.89 -10.31
C SER A 278 21.52 -15.24 -10.44
N GLN A 279 20.19 -15.25 -10.61
CA GLN A 279 19.45 -16.50 -10.74
C GLN A 279 19.69 -17.19 -12.09
N LEU A 280 19.89 -16.45 -13.17
CA LEU A 280 20.31 -17.01 -14.46
C LEU A 280 21.69 -17.68 -14.37
N GLN A 281 22.65 -17.05 -13.67
CA GLN A 281 23.96 -17.67 -13.42
C GLN A 281 23.85 -18.94 -12.58
N ASN A 282 22.98 -18.96 -11.55
CA ASN A 282 22.72 -20.14 -10.74
C ASN A 282 22.09 -21.27 -11.58
N LEU A 283 21.15 -20.93 -12.47
CA LEU A 283 20.51 -21.88 -13.37
C LEU A 283 21.53 -22.50 -14.34
N GLU A 284 22.39 -21.67 -14.92
CA GLU A 284 23.44 -22.14 -15.84
C GLU A 284 24.46 -23.03 -15.12
N SER A 285 24.90 -22.62 -13.93
CA SER A 285 25.81 -23.43 -13.11
C SER A 285 25.20 -24.80 -12.78
N MET A 286 23.89 -24.85 -12.50
CA MET A 286 23.18 -26.09 -12.25
C MET A 286 23.05 -26.97 -13.51
N LYS A 287 22.77 -26.37 -14.68
CA LYS A 287 22.74 -27.10 -15.96
C LYS A 287 24.06 -27.80 -16.24
N VAL A 288 25.17 -27.10 -16.01
CA VAL A 288 26.53 -27.64 -16.18
C VAL A 288 26.83 -28.72 -15.13
N GLU A 289 26.53 -28.47 -13.85
CA GLU A 289 26.79 -29.42 -12.75
C GLU A 289 26.06 -30.75 -12.94
N LEU A 290 24.81 -30.69 -13.38
CA LEU A 290 23.94 -31.87 -13.51
C LEU A 290 23.90 -32.45 -14.94
N ALA A 291 24.61 -31.84 -15.89
CA ALA A 291 24.60 -32.19 -17.30
C ALA A 291 23.18 -32.37 -17.88
N VAL A 292 22.28 -31.43 -17.55
CA VAL A 292 20.85 -31.48 -17.91
C VAL A 292 20.48 -30.47 -18.99
N THR A 293 19.54 -30.84 -19.86
CA THR A 293 19.01 -29.97 -20.91
C THR A 293 17.85 -29.10 -20.40
N GLU A 294 17.52 -28.04 -21.16
CA GLU A 294 16.34 -27.20 -20.88
C GLU A 294 15.04 -28.00 -20.82
N SER A 295 14.88 -28.99 -21.71
CA SER A 295 13.68 -29.84 -21.76
C SER A 295 13.54 -30.71 -20.52
N GLN A 296 14.64 -31.29 -20.04
CA GLN A 296 14.64 -32.09 -18.81
C GLN A 296 14.30 -31.25 -17.58
N LEU A 297 14.75 -30.00 -17.55
CA LEU A 297 14.38 -29.05 -16.49
C LEU A 297 12.89 -28.71 -16.52
N GLU A 298 12.28 -28.58 -17.70
CA GLU A 298 10.84 -28.37 -17.84
C GLU A 298 10.04 -29.60 -17.38
N ASP A 299 10.51 -30.79 -17.73
CA ASP A 299 9.93 -32.05 -17.25
C ASP A 299 9.98 -32.10 -15.72
N TRP A 300 11.09 -31.70 -15.09
CA TRP A 300 11.19 -31.62 -13.64
C TRP A 300 10.26 -30.57 -13.03
N VAL A 301 9.97 -29.48 -13.75
CA VAL A 301 8.99 -28.49 -13.30
C VAL A 301 7.59 -29.09 -13.28
N ASN A 302 7.22 -29.84 -14.32
CA ASN A 302 5.93 -30.52 -14.39
C ASN A 302 5.84 -31.63 -13.34
N ASP A 303 6.89 -32.44 -13.17
CA ASP A 303 6.96 -33.46 -12.12
C ASP A 303 6.66 -32.88 -10.73
N VAL A 304 7.24 -31.71 -10.41
CA VAL A 304 7.03 -31.05 -9.11
C VAL A 304 5.61 -30.48 -8.98
N LYS A 305 4.99 -30.02 -10.07
CA LYS A 305 3.60 -29.55 -10.08
C LYS A 305 2.62 -30.70 -9.91
N ASP A 306 2.75 -31.74 -10.73
CA ASP A 306 1.91 -32.94 -10.68
C ASP A 306 2.01 -33.61 -9.30
N TRP A 307 3.21 -33.62 -8.71
CA TRP A 307 3.43 -34.09 -7.35
C TRP A 307 2.76 -33.21 -6.29
N ALA A 308 2.80 -31.88 -6.44
CA ALA A 308 2.10 -30.98 -5.53
C ALA A 308 0.58 -31.20 -5.58
N ASP A 309 0.04 -31.42 -6.78
CA ASP A 309 -1.38 -31.67 -7.00
C ASP A 309 -1.80 -33.04 -6.45
N ALA A 310 -1.00 -34.09 -6.66
CA ALA A 310 -1.22 -35.42 -6.09
C ALA A 310 -1.28 -35.40 -4.54
N THR A 311 -0.62 -34.44 -3.88
CA THR A 311 -0.61 -34.32 -2.41
C THR A 311 -1.97 -33.90 -1.82
N THR A 312 -2.85 -33.30 -2.63
CA THR A 312 -4.22 -32.95 -2.22
C THR A 312 -5.19 -34.15 -2.24
N THR A 313 -4.81 -35.23 -2.94
CA THR A 313 -5.59 -36.46 -3.06
C THR A 313 -5.21 -37.43 -1.96
N THR A 314 -6.19 -37.98 -1.25
CA THR A 314 -5.96 -38.95 -0.16
C THR A 314 -6.06 -40.36 -0.71
N THR A 315 -4.95 -40.93 -1.17
CA THR A 315 -4.89 -42.33 -1.58
C THR A 315 -4.06 -43.14 -0.58
N ASN A 316 -4.55 -44.34 -0.24
CA ASN A 316 -3.97 -45.24 0.77
C ASN A 316 -2.89 -46.17 0.19
N ASP A 317 -2.22 -45.76 -0.88
CA ASP A 317 -1.18 -46.55 -1.53
C ASP A 317 0.19 -46.29 -0.88
N VAL A 318 1.07 -47.30 -0.88
CA VAL A 318 2.41 -47.24 -0.29
C VAL A 318 3.26 -46.17 -0.99
N ASP A 319 3.13 -46.04 -2.31
CA ASP A 319 3.83 -45.02 -3.11
C ASP A 319 3.30 -43.60 -2.82
N ALA A 320 1.99 -43.46 -2.60
CA ALA A 320 1.39 -42.18 -2.18
C ALA A 320 1.86 -41.76 -0.79
N LEU A 321 2.03 -42.73 0.12
CA LEU A 321 2.53 -42.51 1.47
C LEU A 321 4.02 -42.11 1.47
N ALA A 322 4.83 -42.80 0.66
CA ALA A 322 6.25 -42.50 0.45
C ALA A 322 6.43 -41.07 -0.10
N ASN A 323 5.68 -40.71 -1.13
CA ASN A 323 5.67 -39.35 -1.70
C ASN A 323 5.32 -38.29 -0.64
N ARG A 324 4.29 -38.52 0.17
CA ARG A 324 3.82 -37.57 1.20
C ARG A 324 4.82 -37.38 2.34
N ILE A 325 5.57 -38.43 2.68
CA ILE A 325 6.69 -38.37 3.63
C ILE A 325 7.81 -37.49 3.07
N GLU A 326 8.19 -37.65 1.80
CA GLU A 326 9.17 -36.79 1.14
C GLU A 326 8.73 -35.32 1.12
N VAL A 327 7.44 -35.04 0.85
CA VAL A 327 6.87 -33.67 0.85
C VAL A 327 7.15 -32.98 2.17
N LEU A 328 6.74 -33.63 3.25
CA LEU A 328 6.78 -33.05 4.59
C LEU A 328 8.20 -32.85 5.07
N VAL A 329 9.12 -33.76 4.72
CA VAL A 329 10.54 -33.64 5.05
C VAL A 329 11.17 -32.45 4.35
N ALA A 330 10.91 -32.29 3.05
CA ALA A 330 11.40 -31.14 2.30
C ALA A 330 10.77 -29.82 2.80
N SER A 331 9.48 -29.82 3.15
CA SER A 331 8.79 -28.67 3.74
C SER A 331 9.40 -28.26 5.09
N VAL A 332 9.59 -29.23 6.00
CA VAL A 332 10.17 -29.02 7.33
C VAL A 332 11.60 -28.49 7.21
N LYS A 333 12.42 -29.04 6.31
CA LYS A 333 13.79 -28.57 6.06
C LYS A 333 13.80 -27.13 5.54
N ARG A 334 12.99 -26.82 4.53
CA ARG A 334 12.88 -25.45 3.96
C ARG A 334 12.45 -24.43 5.02
N ARG A 335 11.41 -24.73 5.80
CA ARG A 335 10.96 -23.85 6.89
C ARG A 335 12.01 -23.68 7.97
N SER A 336 12.78 -24.74 8.28
CA SER A 336 13.87 -24.67 9.26
C SER A 336 15.03 -23.80 8.77
N GLN A 337 15.36 -23.83 7.47
CA GLN A 337 16.35 -22.92 6.88
C GLN A 337 15.86 -21.46 6.88
N ARG A 338 14.60 -21.21 6.48
CA ARG A 338 14.00 -19.86 6.47
C ARG A 338 13.86 -19.25 7.87
N LEU A 339 13.77 -20.07 8.92
CA LEU A 339 13.63 -19.64 10.32
C LEU A 339 14.76 -18.69 10.76
N TYR A 340 15.95 -18.82 10.19
CA TYR A 340 17.12 -18.02 10.57
C TYR A 340 17.70 -17.17 9.43
N LYS A 341 17.40 -17.51 8.16
CA LYS A 341 17.95 -16.79 7.00
C LYS A 341 17.12 -15.57 6.56
N ASP A 342 15.80 -15.69 6.60
CA ASP A 342 14.89 -14.74 5.91
C ASP A 342 13.87 -14.08 6.87
N THR A 343 13.99 -14.27 8.19
CA THR A 343 13.02 -13.73 9.15
C THR A 343 13.66 -12.92 10.28
N ASP A 344 13.47 -11.61 10.22
CA ASP A 344 14.03 -10.63 11.17
C ASP A 344 13.13 -10.42 12.41
N GLY A 345 11.91 -10.97 12.44
CA GLY A 345 10.94 -10.77 13.51
C GLY A 345 10.66 -12.00 14.41
N ASN A 346 10.65 -11.80 15.73
CA ASN A 346 10.29 -12.84 16.73
C ASN A 346 8.89 -13.46 16.49
N LYS A 347 7.93 -12.67 16.00
CA LYS A 347 6.58 -13.15 15.65
C LYS A 347 6.59 -14.07 14.43
N GLY A 348 7.35 -13.73 13.39
CA GLY A 348 7.54 -14.56 12.19
C GLY A 348 8.19 -15.90 12.54
N ARG A 349 9.28 -15.85 13.32
CA ARG A 349 9.96 -17.05 13.84
C ARG A 349 9.02 -17.95 14.67
N ALA A 350 8.14 -17.36 15.47
CA ALA A 350 7.17 -18.13 16.26
C ALA A 350 6.12 -18.85 15.39
N ARG A 351 5.61 -18.20 14.32
CA ARG A 351 4.69 -18.84 13.36
C ARG A 351 5.38 -19.99 12.62
N ILE A 352 6.60 -19.78 12.12
CA ILE A 352 7.38 -20.81 11.44
C ILE A 352 7.65 -22.01 12.36
N ARG A 353 8.09 -21.77 13.62
CA ARG A 353 8.29 -22.84 14.62
C ARG A 353 7.01 -23.64 14.91
N ARG A 354 5.85 -22.98 14.93
CA ARG A 354 4.57 -23.67 15.11
C ARG A 354 4.27 -24.59 13.93
N LYS A 355 4.42 -24.08 12.70
CA LYS A 355 4.18 -24.86 11.49
C LYS A 355 5.15 -26.04 11.35
N ILE A 356 6.42 -25.86 11.69
CA ILE A 356 7.41 -26.94 11.75
C ILE A 356 6.95 -28.05 12.71
N ARG A 357 6.45 -27.69 13.91
CA ARG A 357 5.95 -28.69 14.88
C ARG A 357 4.73 -29.44 14.35
N GLU A 358 3.79 -28.74 13.73
CA GLU A 358 2.61 -29.37 13.10
C GLU A 358 3.01 -30.35 11.99
N GLU A 359 3.87 -29.92 11.06
CA GLU A 359 4.34 -30.76 9.95
C GLU A 359 5.18 -31.94 10.43
N LYS A 360 6.02 -31.76 11.45
CA LYS A 360 6.74 -32.88 12.10
C LYS A 360 5.79 -33.89 12.74
N GLY A 361 4.71 -33.44 13.39
CA GLY A 361 3.71 -34.34 13.97
C GLY A 361 2.98 -35.18 12.91
N ILE A 362 2.61 -34.56 11.78
CA ILE A 362 2.01 -35.28 10.65
C ILE A 362 3.02 -36.28 10.07
N LEU A 363 4.27 -35.85 9.88
CA LEU A 363 5.33 -36.70 9.36
C LEU A 363 5.57 -37.92 10.25
N THR A 364 5.59 -37.76 11.58
CA THR A 364 5.71 -38.89 12.52
C THR A 364 4.61 -39.94 12.28
N SER A 365 3.35 -39.50 12.18
CA SER A 365 2.22 -40.40 11.96
C SER A 365 2.29 -41.14 10.62
N LEU A 366 2.78 -40.47 9.56
CA LEU A 366 2.94 -41.09 8.24
C LEU A 366 4.10 -42.09 8.22
N VAL A 367 5.23 -41.75 8.85
CA VAL A 367 6.40 -42.66 8.97
C VAL A 367 6.03 -43.92 9.75
N GLU A 368 5.30 -43.80 10.86
CA GLU A 368 4.76 -44.95 11.61
C GLU A 368 3.83 -45.82 10.77
N THR A 369 3.00 -45.18 9.94
CA THR A 369 2.09 -45.89 9.02
C THR A 369 2.87 -46.61 7.92
N TYR A 370 3.92 -45.99 7.38
CA TYR A 370 4.78 -46.57 6.35
C TYR A 370 5.54 -47.78 6.89
N ASN A 371 6.21 -47.63 8.04
CA ASN A 371 6.95 -48.71 8.68
C ASN A 371 6.05 -49.92 9.02
N ARG A 372 4.76 -49.69 9.31
CA ARG A 372 3.78 -50.77 9.51
C ARG A 372 3.36 -51.47 8.22
N MET A 373 3.27 -50.72 7.12
CA MET A 373 2.87 -51.24 5.80
C MET A 373 4.01 -51.98 5.08
N VAL A 374 5.26 -51.59 5.34
CA VAL A 374 6.44 -52.20 4.70
C VAL A 374 7.44 -52.68 5.78
N PRO A 375 7.12 -53.76 6.52
CA PRO A 375 7.94 -54.22 7.64
C PRO A 375 9.28 -54.85 7.23
N ASN A 376 9.46 -55.15 5.94
CA ASN A 376 10.63 -55.87 5.41
C ASN A 376 11.74 -54.94 4.89
N THR A 377 11.56 -53.61 4.95
CA THR A 377 12.57 -52.59 4.60
C THR A 377 13.18 -51.97 5.84
N GLU A 378 14.32 -51.29 5.66
CA GLU A 378 14.98 -50.54 6.75
C GLU A 378 14.00 -49.55 7.40
N THR A 379 13.84 -49.64 8.72
CA THR A 379 12.87 -48.84 9.45
C THR A 379 13.22 -47.36 9.36
N LEU A 380 12.30 -46.55 8.86
CA LEU A 380 12.49 -45.11 8.76
C LEU A 380 12.53 -44.46 10.15
N CYS A 381 13.60 -43.72 10.44
CA CYS A 381 13.73 -42.90 11.64
C CYS A 381 13.65 -41.41 11.31
N LEU A 382 12.82 -40.66 12.07
CA LEU A 382 12.58 -39.24 11.85
C LEU A 382 13.85 -38.39 11.95
N GLU A 383 14.75 -38.71 12.88
CA GLU A 383 16.01 -37.96 13.07
C GLU A 383 16.93 -38.14 11.87
N THR A 384 17.06 -39.37 11.37
CA THR A 384 17.87 -39.72 10.20
C THR A 384 17.33 -39.12 8.91
N ILE A 385 16.02 -39.18 8.71
CA ILE A 385 15.36 -38.59 7.53
C ILE A 385 15.54 -37.06 7.50
N LEU A 386 15.45 -36.41 8.66
CA LEU A 386 15.61 -34.97 8.77
C LEU A 386 17.08 -34.51 8.75
N SER A 387 18.07 -35.37 9.05
CA SER A 387 19.50 -35.04 8.92
C SER A 387 19.94 -34.96 7.45
N GLY A 388 19.33 -35.77 6.56
CA GLY A 388 19.53 -35.69 5.11
C GLY A 388 20.74 -36.44 4.56
N GLU A 389 21.30 -37.36 5.33
CA GLU A 389 22.44 -38.21 4.93
C GLU A 389 22.03 -39.59 4.40
N THR A 390 20.74 -39.94 4.44
CA THR A 390 20.23 -41.24 3.98
C THR A 390 19.49 -41.14 2.65
N ALA A 391 19.89 -41.99 1.70
CA ALA A 391 19.06 -42.33 0.55
C ALA A 391 17.77 -43.01 1.03
N TRP A 392 16.64 -42.68 0.41
CA TRP A 392 15.35 -43.24 0.84
C TRP A 392 15.27 -44.74 0.48
N PRO A 393 14.61 -45.59 1.30
CA PRO A 393 14.52 -47.03 1.04
C PRO A 393 13.90 -47.39 -0.31
N TRP A 394 12.94 -46.57 -0.78
CA TRP A 394 12.29 -46.70 -2.09
C TRP A 394 13.02 -45.97 -3.22
N GLN A 395 14.16 -45.35 -2.95
CA GLN A 395 15.03 -44.69 -3.93
C GLN A 395 16.33 -45.49 -4.22
N LEU A 396 16.47 -46.71 -3.69
CA LEU A 396 17.58 -47.62 -4.05
C LEU A 396 17.37 -48.24 -5.44
N PRO A 397 18.45 -48.53 -6.19
CA PRO A 397 18.55 -48.21 -7.62
C PRO A 397 17.91 -49.26 -8.53
N HIS A 398 16.65 -49.03 -8.93
CA HIS A 398 16.05 -49.66 -10.11
C HIS A 398 15.54 -48.66 -11.16
N SER A 399 15.91 -47.37 -11.08
CA SER A 399 15.71 -46.47 -12.21
C SER A 399 16.77 -45.38 -12.25
N ASP A 400 17.15 -44.97 -13.46
CA ASP A 400 17.99 -43.81 -13.78
C ASP A 400 17.35 -42.46 -13.39
N SER A 401 16.57 -42.40 -12.30
CA SER A 401 15.77 -41.22 -11.93
C SER A 401 16.48 -40.29 -10.94
N VAL A 402 16.48 -38.99 -11.28
CA VAL A 402 17.02 -37.90 -10.45
C VAL A 402 16.15 -37.70 -9.20
N ASP A 403 16.79 -37.49 -8.04
CA ASP A 403 16.09 -37.35 -6.76
C ASP A 403 15.16 -36.12 -6.71
N LEU A 404 14.05 -36.24 -5.98
CA LEU A 404 13.05 -35.17 -5.86
C LEU A 404 13.64 -33.87 -5.30
N ARG A 405 14.66 -33.97 -4.44
CA ARG A 405 15.34 -32.82 -3.87
C ARG A 405 16.01 -31.98 -4.96
N THR A 406 16.68 -32.61 -5.92
CA THR A 406 17.32 -31.92 -7.04
C THR A 406 16.28 -31.34 -7.99
N LYS A 407 15.24 -32.10 -8.35
CA LYS A 407 14.10 -31.59 -9.14
C LYS A 407 13.46 -30.35 -8.51
N ARG A 408 13.27 -30.36 -7.19
CA ARG A 408 12.71 -29.23 -6.43
C ARG A 408 13.65 -28.02 -6.36
N LYS A 409 14.96 -28.24 -6.23
CA LYS A 409 15.97 -27.17 -6.27
C LYS A 409 15.96 -26.49 -7.64
N ALA A 410 15.90 -27.27 -8.72
CA ALA A 410 15.75 -26.76 -10.08
C ALA A 410 14.44 -25.99 -10.25
N PHE A 411 13.31 -26.54 -9.80
CA PHE A 411 12.01 -25.89 -9.81
C PHE A 411 12.05 -24.50 -9.13
N ASP A 412 12.63 -24.41 -7.92
CA ASP A 412 12.70 -23.14 -7.19
C ASP A 412 13.49 -22.07 -7.97
N ILE A 413 14.61 -22.43 -8.61
CA ILE A 413 15.42 -21.51 -9.41
C ILE A 413 14.67 -21.09 -10.67
N ILE A 414 14.08 -22.04 -11.41
CA ILE A 414 13.34 -21.77 -12.65
C ILE A 414 12.15 -20.86 -12.36
N MET A 415 11.37 -21.16 -11.32
CA MET A 415 10.25 -20.32 -10.92
C MET A 415 10.72 -18.92 -10.52
N SER A 416 11.85 -18.81 -9.80
CA SER A 416 12.43 -17.51 -9.47
C SER A 416 12.81 -16.72 -10.72
N VAL A 417 13.46 -17.35 -11.70
CA VAL A 417 13.82 -16.71 -12.98
C VAL A 417 12.57 -16.22 -13.71
N ARG A 418 11.53 -17.07 -13.82
CA ARG A 418 10.25 -16.70 -14.46
C ARG A 418 9.60 -15.50 -13.76
N ARG A 419 9.54 -15.51 -12.41
CA ARG A 419 8.96 -14.39 -11.63
C ARG A 419 9.75 -13.10 -11.81
N LEU A 420 11.07 -13.18 -11.85
CA LEU A 420 11.96 -12.04 -12.05
C LEU A 420 11.81 -11.43 -13.45
N GLN A 421 11.67 -12.27 -14.49
CA GLN A 421 11.41 -11.81 -15.86
C GLN A 421 10.03 -11.15 -15.98
N GLU A 422 9.02 -11.71 -15.32
CA GLU A 422 7.67 -11.14 -15.29
C GLU A 422 7.64 -9.79 -14.58
N GLU A 423 8.26 -9.70 -13.39
CA GLU A 423 8.40 -8.45 -12.64
C GLU A 423 9.08 -7.36 -13.47
N GLN A 424 10.10 -7.71 -14.27
CA GLN A 424 10.76 -6.76 -15.15
C GLN A 424 9.79 -6.17 -16.19
N LYS A 425 8.92 -7.01 -16.78
CA LYS A 425 7.89 -6.56 -17.75
C LYS A 425 6.83 -5.69 -17.07
N ILE A 426 6.38 -6.10 -15.89
CA ILE A 426 5.43 -5.33 -15.06
C ILE A 426 5.99 -3.94 -14.78
N LEU A 427 7.24 -3.85 -14.31
CA LEU A 427 7.86 -2.57 -13.98
C LEU A 427 8.00 -1.64 -15.18
N VAL A 428 8.29 -2.16 -16.37
CA VAL A 428 8.32 -1.35 -17.61
C VAL A 428 6.92 -0.81 -17.93
N ALA A 429 5.87 -1.63 -17.80
CA ALA A 429 4.50 -1.20 -18.01
C ALA A 429 4.07 -0.16 -16.96
N GLU A 430 4.42 -0.35 -15.68
CA GLU A 430 4.20 0.62 -14.60
C GLU A 430 4.87 1.97 -14.88
N MET A 431 6.11 1.95 -15.40
CA MET A 431 6.84 3.16 -15.79
C MET A 431 6.15 3.89 -16.95
N ASP A 432 5.67 3.16 -17.96
CA ASP A 432 4.91 3.71 -19.09
C ASP A 432 3.55 4.30 -18.64
N HIS A 433 2.80 3.60 -17.80
CA HIS A 433 1.56 4.12 -17.21
C HIS A 433 1.81 5.40 -16.41
N HIS A 434 2.84 5.41 -15.57
CA HIS A 434 3.18 6.61 -14.79
C HIS A 434 3.56 7.77 -15.71
N TRP A 435 4.33 7.52 -16.77
CA TRP A 435 4.70 8.54 -17.76
C TRP A 435 3.46 9.12 -18.47
N LYS A 436 2.56 8.26 -18.94
CA LYS A 436 1.29 8.66 -19.56
C LYS A 436 0.43 9.49 -18.60
N TYR A 437 0.28 9.04 -17.36
CA TYR A 437 -0.45 9.78 -16.33
C TYR A 437 0.11 11.18 -16.12
N LEU A 438 1.44 11.32 -15.96
CA LEU A 438 2.06 12.64 -15.80
C LEU A 438 1.83 13.55 -17.01
N SER A 439 1.81 12.97 -18.22
CA SER A 439 1.59 13.69 -19.47
C SER A 439 0.15 14.18 -19.59
N THR A 440 -0.83 13.30 -19.35
CA THR A 440 -2.25 13.65 -19.30
C THR A 440 -2.56 14.66 -18.19
N ARG A 441 -1.89 14.55 -17.02
CA ARG A 441 -2.03 15.51 -15.93
C ARG A 441 -1.51 16.89 -16.33
N ALA A 442 -0.38 16.95 -17.04
CA ALA A 442 0.17 18.20 -17.55
C ALA A 442 -0.78 18.87 -18.55
N GLU A 443 -1.36 18.10 -19.48
CA GLU A 443 -2.36 18.57 -20.44
C GLU A 443 -3.63 19.07 -19.72
N THR A 444 -4.16 18.29 -18.78
CA THR A 444 -5.35 18.66 -17.99
C THR A 444 -5.15 19.99 -17.26
N LEU A 445 -3.99 20.19 -16.64
CA LEU A 445 -3.67 21.45 -15.95
C LEU A 445 -3.46 22.61 -16.94
N ARG A 446 -2.94 22.35 -18.14
CA ARG A 446 -2.81 23.35 -19.21
C ARG A 446 -4.19 23.81 -19.70
N GLU A 447 -5.09 22.86 -19.96
CA GLU A 447 -6.47 23.14 -20.35
C GLU A 447 -7.21 23.93 -19.26
N LEU A 448 -7.09 23.52 -17.99
CA LEU A 448 -7.67 24.26 -16.87
C LEU A 448 -7.15 25.69 -16.82
N SER A 449 -5.84 25.89 -16.97
CA SER A 449 -5.23 27.22 -17.01
C SER A 449 -5.81 28.09 -18.13
N CYS A 450 -5.97 27.54 -19.34
CA CYS A 450 -6.58 28.25 -20.47
C CYS A 450 -8.05 28.59 -20.21
N LEU A 451 -8.81 27.66 -19.62
CA LEU A 451 -10.21 27.86 -19.28
C LEU A 451 -10.39 29.03 -18.30
N PHE A 452 -9.57 29.08 -17.24
CA PHE A 452 -9.64 30.15 -16.24
C PHE A 452 -9.05 31.49 -16.71
N ALA A 453 -8.17 31.49 -17.72
CA ALA A 453 -7.70 32.72 -18.36
C ALA A 453 -8.80 33.39 -19.21
N SER A 454 -9.71 32.61 -19.82
CA SER A 454 -10.78 33.13 -20.68
C SER A 454 -11.89 33.85 -19.90
N GLU A 455 -12.26 35.07 -20.30
CA GLU A 455 -13.28 35.89 -19.62
C GLU A 455 -14.69 35.27 -19.66
N THR A 456 -15.00 34.49 -20.70
CA THR A 456 -16.34 33.97 -21.00
C THR A 456 -16.84 32.90 -20.03
N LEU A 457 -15.95 32.27 -19.25
CA LEU A 457 -16.26 31.15 -18.34
C LEU A 457 -16.07 31.49 -16.84
N ARG A 458 -15.62 32.72 -16.52
CA ARG A 458 -15.38 33.17 -15.14
C ARG A 458 -16.62 33.14 -14.25
N SER A 459 -17.80 33.41 -14.82
CA SER A 459 -19.06 33.57 -14.06
C SER A 459 -19.86 32.28 -13.87
N SER A 460 -19.63 31.23 -14.68
CA SER A 460 -20.50 30.03 -14.68
C SER A 460 -19.92 28.81 -13.95
N LEU A 461 -18.59 28.72 -13.74
CA LEU A 461 -17.98 27.48 -13.24
C LEU A 461 -17.71 27.40 -11.74
N CYS A 462 -17.47 28.51 -11.02
CA CYS A 462 -16.89 28.39 -9.68
C CYS A 462 -17.38 29.37 -8.60
N GLY A 463 -18.22 30.36 -8.90
CA GLY A 463 -18.72 31.30 -7.88
C GLY A 463 -17.64 32.07 -7.11
N LEU A 464 -16.39 32.07 -7.59
CA LEU A 464 -15.24 32.71 -6.95
C LEU A 464 -15.21 34.22 -7.25
N SER A 465 -14.64 35.00 -6.32
CA SER A 465 -14.32 36.41 -6.58
C SER A 465 -13.19 36.54 -7.62
N GLU A 466 -12.95 37.74 -8.12
CA GLU A 466 -11.82 38.00 -9.02
C GLU A 466 -10.47 37.64 -8.37
N GLU A 467 -10.27 37.96 -7.08
CA GLU A 467 -9.06 37.55 -6.37
C GLU A 467 -9.01 36.03 -6.15
N GLY A 468 -10.16 35.39 -5.91
CA GLY A 468 -10.25 33.94 -5.81
C GLY A 468 -9.83 33.24 -7.12
N LEU A 469 -10.22 33.81 -8.27
CA LEU A 469 -9.79 33.32 -9.59
C LEU A 469 -8.28 33.48 -9.80
N LYS A 470 -7.71 34.65 -9.45
CA LYS A 470 -6.26 34.88 -9.53
C LYS A 470 -5.49 33.91 -8.63
N GLY A 471 -5.98 33.68 -7.41
CA GLY A 471 -5.42 32.69 -6.48
C GLY A 471 -5.48 31.27 -7.03
N LEU A 472 -6.62 30.86 -7.59
CA LEU A 472 -6.78 29.55 -8.24
C LEU A 472 -5.81 29.39 -9.43
N GLN A 473 -5.67 30.42 -10.26
CA GLN A 473 -4.73 30.41 -11.39
C GLN A 473 -3.28 30.25 -10.91
N SER A 474 -2.88 30.95 -9.84
CA SER A 474 -1.57 30.78 -9.21
C SER A 474 -1.35 29.34 -8.71
N ILE A 475 -2.37 28.72 -8.10
CA ILE A 475 -2.32 27.32 -7.65
C ILE A 475 -2.17 26.36 -8.84
N ILE A 476 -2.91 26.59 -9.93
CA ILE A 476 -2.80 25.78 -11.16
C ILE A 476 -1.39 25.88 -11.74
N HIS A 477 -0.82 27.08 -11.85
CA HIS A 477 0.56 27.27 -12.31
C HIS A 477 1.59 26.56 -11.41
N LYS A 478 1.42 26.63 -10.08
CA LYS A 478 2.28 25.89 -9.13
C LYS A 478 2.20 24.37 -9.35
N LYS A 479 0.99 23.84 -9.57
CA LYS A 479 0.79 22.42 -9.87
C LYS A 479 1.38 22.03 -11.23
N GLN A 480 1.26 22.87 -12.26
CA GLN A 480 1.89 22.64 -13.57
C GLN A 480 3.41 22.53 -13.46
N ARG A 481 4.05 23.46 -12.73
CA ARG A 481 5.50 23.43 -12.46
C ARG A 481 5.89 22.13 -11.77
N LYS A 482 5.17 21.75 -10.71
CA LYS A 482 5.40 20.49 -10.00
C LYS A 482 5.31 19.27 -10.92
N ILE A 483 4.29 19.19 -11.78
CA ILE A 483 4.14 18.07 -12.73
C ILE A 483 5.27 18.07 -13.78
N ARG A 484 5.71 19.24 -14.25
CA ARG A 484 6.87 19.38 -15.15
C ARG A 484 8.14 18.82 -14.48
N ASP A 485 8.42 19.21 -13.26
CA ASP A 485 9.58 18.74 -12.50
C ASP A 485 9.52 17.22 -12.30
N MET A 486 8.34 16.69 -11.96
CA MET A 486 8.12 15.25 -11.83
C MET A 486 8.31 14.49 -13.15
N ARG A 487 7.91 15.07 -14.30
CA ARG A 487 8.17 14.49 -15.63
C ARG A 487 9.66 14.43 -15.92
N VAL A 488 10.39 15.53 -15.70
CA VAL A 488 11.85 15.57 -15.90
C VAL A 488 12.53 14.51 -15.03
N GLN A 489 12.20 14.48 -13.73
CA GLN A 489 12.74 13.48 -12.81
C GLN A 489 12.41 12.05 -13.25
N ALA A 490 11.17 11.78 -13.67
CA ALA A 490 10.75 10.46 -14.13
C ALA A 490 11.53 10.03 -15.38
N ARG A 491 11.68 10.94 -16.35
CA ARG A 491 12.46 10.69 -17.57
C ARG A 491 13.90 10.31 -17.24
N ASP A 492 14.57 11.10 -16.40
CA ASP A 492 15.96 10.85 -15.99
C ASP A 492 16.11 9.50 -15.29
N CYS A 493 15.21 9.23 -14.33
CA CYS A 493 15.17 7.98 -13.58
C CYS A 493 14.94 6.75 -14.47
N TYR A 494 14.11 6.87 -15.52
CA TYR A 494 13.77 5.76 -16.41
C TYR A 494 14.84 5.53 -17.48
N LEU A 495 15.37 6.59 -18.09
CA LEU A 495 16.47 6.48 -19.06
C LEU A 495 17.69 5.80 -18.45
N GLN A 496 18.00 6.06 -17.17
CA GLN A 496 19.12 5.44 -16.47
C GLN A 496 19.04 3.91 -16.43
N VAL A 497 17.84 3.33 -16.36
CA VAL A 497 17.66 1.87 -16.20
C VAL A 497 17.17 1.17 -17.44
N LEU A 498 16.55 1.90 -18.37
CA LEU A 498 16.02 1.35 -19.61
C LEU A 498 16.93 1.56 -20.82
N SER A 499 18.09 2.23 -20.69
CA SER A 499 19.08 2.31 -21.77
C SER A 499 19.51 0.90 -22.20
N GLY A 500 19.02 0.42 -23.35
CA GLY A 500 19.23 -0.94 -23.86
C GLY A 500 18.02 -1.89 -23.76
N ALA A 501 16.89 -1.47 -23.18
CA ALA A 501 15.65 -2.23 -23.20
C ALA A 501 14.88 -2.02 -24.52
N GLU A 502 14.36 -3.09 -25.11
CA GLU A 502 13.69 -3.10 -26.43
C GLU A 502 12.42 -2.21 -26.52
N ASN A 503 11.87 -1.76 -25.37
CA ASN A 503 10.61 -1.02 -25.28
C ASN A 503 10.74 0.39 -24.65
N THR A 504 11.74 1.18 -25.05
CA THR A 504 11.93 2.58 -24.58
C THR A 504 11.18 3.63 -25.40
N ASN A 505 10.38 3.23 -26.39
CA ASN A 505 9.74 4.13 -27.35
C ASN A 505 8.78 5.16 -26.71
N PHE A 506 8.27 4.94 -25.50
CA PHE A 506 7.40 5.90 -24.82
C PHE A 506 8.14 7.12 -24.27
N LEU A 507 9.44 7.00 -23.96
CA LEU A 507 10.28 8.12 -23.51
C LEU A 507 10.71 9.03 -24.67
N ASN A 508 10.76 8.49 -25.89
CA ASN A 508 11.10 9.23 -27.11
C ASN A 508 9.89 9.92 -27.77
N LYS A 509 8.68 9.62 -27.30
CA LYS A 509 7.46 10.38 -27.64
C LYS A 509 7.34 11.60 -26.72
N SER A 510 8.35 12.45 -26.67
CA SER A 510 8.13 13.82 -26.17
C SER A 510 7.43 14.59 -27.27
N SER A 511 6.23 15.12 -26.98
CA SER A 511 5.65 16.18 -27.80
C SER A 511 6.64 17.33 -27.86
N ALA A 512 6.57 18.12 -28.93
CA ALA A 512 7.44 19.25 -29.21
C ALA A 512 7.41 20.37 -28.14
N ASP A 513 6.73 20.19 -27.01
CA ASP A 513 6.47 21.20 -25.99
C ASP A 513 7.44 21.15 -24.79
N ASP A 514 8.30 20.13 -24.67
CA ASP A 514 9.29 20.10 -23.56
C ASP A 514 10.41 21.16 -23.75
N TYR A 515 10.40 21.90 -24.87
CA TYR A 515 11.23 23.08 -25.16
C TYR A 515 10.39 24.32 -25.52
N ASP A 516 9.15 24.44 -25.06
CA ASP A 516 8.41 25.69 -25.27
C ASP A 516 8.76 26.71 -24.18
N SER A 517 9.58 27.67 -24.62
CA SER A 517 9.88 29.02 -24.13
C SER A 517 9.35 29.41 -22.74
N ASP A 518 10.28 29.90 -21.94
CA ASP A 518 10.09 30.78 -20.80
C ASP A 518 8.87 31.71 -20.96
N PHE A 519 7.83 31.48 -20.16
CA PHE A 519 7.08 32.56 -19.57
C PHE A 519 7.70 32.81 -18.20
N GLU A 520 8.82 33.53 -18.19
CA GLU A 520 9.22 34.30 -17.00
C GLU A 520 8.09 35.31 -16.73
N ILE A 521 7.19 34.96 -15.83
CA ILE A 521 6.44 35.99 -15.10
C ILE A 521 7.45 36.53 -14.10
N SER A 522 7.85 37.79 -14.26
CA SER A 522 8.76 38.46 -13.34
C SER A 522 8.22 38.37 -11.91
N ASP A 523 9.11 38.12 -10.95
CA ASP A 523 8.80 38.08 -9.51
C ASP A 523 8.17 39.40 -8.96
N ASP A 524 8.02 40.43 -9.79
CA ASP A 524 7.43 41.73 -9.43
C ASP A 524 5.89 41.77 -9.44
N GLU A 525 5.18 40.67 -9.76
CA GLU A 525 3.71 40.58 -9.63
C GLU A 525 3.26 39.39 -8.76
N LEU A 526 3.75 39.33 -7.51
CA LEU A 526 3.22 38.47 -6.44
C LEU A 526 2.41 39.25 -5.41
#